data_AF-A0AAE5X3P2-F1
#
_entry.id   AF-A0AAE5X3P2-F1
#
_cell.length_a   1.000
_cell.length_b   1.000
_cell.length_c   1.000
_cell.angle_alpha   90.00
_cell.angle_beta   90.00
_cell.angle_gamma   90.00
#
_symmetry.space_group_name_H-M   'P 1'
#
loop_
_entity.id
_entity.type
_entity.pdbx_description
1 polymer ?
#
loop_
_entity_poly.entity_id
_entity_poly.type
_entity_poly.pdbx_seq_one_letter_code
_entity_poly.pdbx_strand_id
1 'polypeptide(L)'
;MAQTIHPFYEAHRDAMEAAMRQRLDLAEPMLRERAHLTDVDAIRRQVMDEFAIVLTQMPYVGGAAGRMSDFFMRLTGFMAISRVLRRHRVPVPVIGEIERQIYKAQLLTEPEADRLAAGDQFMSAENQILLREQAAKSVTESHQAEFPEDFVYDFVEPGPADSFEFGINYKACGFCKFAGRHGDKDILPNICGLDFDAYATRGIHLERTQTLAGGASHCNFRFSRLHRED
;
A
#
# COMPACT_ATOMS: atom_id res chain seq x y z
N MET A 1 5.06 -23.59 -12.38
CA MET A 1 5.41 -22.61 -13.43
C MET A 1 6.48 -21.71 -12.83
N ALA A 2 7.60 -21.51 -13.51
CA ALA A 2 8.65 -20.62 -13.00
C ALA A 2 8.02 -19.23 -12.80
N GLN A 3 8.05 -18.73 -11.56
CA GLN A 3 7.56 -17.41 -11.23
C GLN A 3 8.56 -16.41 -11.82
N THR A 4 8.30 -15.96 -13.04
CA THR A 4 9.05 -14.87 -13.70
C THR A 4 8.39 -13.55 -13.36
N ILE A 5 9.20 -12.53 -13.05
CA ILE A 5 8.71 -11.18 -12.76
C ILE A 5 7.97 -10.64 -13.99
N HIS A 6 6.78 -10.09 -13.78
CA HIS A 6 6.00 -9.51 -14.89
C HIS A 6 6.78 -8.34 -15.52
N PRO A 7 6.81 -8.18 -16.86
CA PRO A 7 7.61 -7.15 -17.53
C PRO A 7 7.39 -5.72 -17.01
N PHE A 8 6.15 -5.40 -16.64
CA PHE A 8 5.83 -4.12 -16.00
C PHE A 8 6.60 -3.91 -14.69
N TYR A 9 6.67 -4.91 -13.80
CA TYR A 9 7.42 -4.79 -12.55
C TYR A 9 8.93 -4.84 -12.79
N GLU A 10 9.38 -5.61 -13.79
CA GLU A 10 10.79 -5.65 -14.18
C GLU A 10 11.29 -4.26 -14.62
N ALA A 11 10.48 -3.53 -15.40
CA ALA A 11 10.80 -2.16 -15.81
C ALA A 11 10.88 -1.15 -14.65
N HIS A 12 10.31 -1.46 -13.48
CA HIS A 12 10.33 -0.61 -12.28
C HIS A 12 11.19 -1.19 -11.15
N ARG A 13 11.88 -2.32 -11.39
CA ARG A 13 12.58 -3.11 -10.39
C ARG A 13 13.60 -2.29 -9.60
N ASP A 14 14.41 -1.50 -10.29
CA ASP A 14 15.44 -0.68 -9.67
C ASP A 14 14.85 0.35 -8.70
N ALA A 15 13.75 1.00 -9.08
CA ALA A 15 13.06 1.96 -8.21
C ALA A 15 12.45 1.27 -6.99
N MET A 16 11.86 0.09 -7.18
CA MET A 16 11.28 -0.71 -6.09
C MET A 16 12.36 -1.20 -5.12
N GLU A 17 13.51 -1.68 -5.62
CA GLU A 17 14.64 -2.10 -4.80
C GLU A 17 15.28 -0.91 -4.06
N ALA A 18 15.43 0.24 -4.70
CA ALA A 18 15.93 1.46 -4.06
C ALA A 18 15.03 1.90 -2.90
N ALA A 19 13.71 1.89 -3.10
CA ALA A 19 12.74 2.19 -2.05
C ALA A 19 12.83 1.19 -0.88
N MET A 20 13.07 -0.10 -1.17
CA MET A 20 13.27 -1.13 -0.14
C MET A 20 14.56 -0.92 0.66
N ARG A 21 15.67 -0.58 -0.01
CA ARG A 21 16.95 -0.29 0.67
C ARG A 21 16.81 0.92 1.61
N GLN A 22 16.17 1.99 1.14
CA GLN A 22 15.92 3.17 1.97
C GLN A 22 15.07 2.84 3.20
N ARG A 23 14.00 2.02 3.06
CA ARG A 23 13.20 1.54 4.21
C ARG A 23 14.04 0.77 5.22
N LEU A 24 14.92 -0.09 4.73
CA LEU A 24 15.82 -0.90 5.56
C LEU A 24 16.86 -0.06 6.30
N ASP A 25 17.37 1.01 5.67
CA ASP A 25 18.23 1.98 6.34
C ASP A 25 17.50 2.72 7.46
N LEU A 26 16.27 3.18 7.19
CA LEU A 26 15.42 3.85 8.18
C LEU A 26 14.95 2.91 9.30
N ALA A 27 14.89 1.61 9.05
CA ALA A 27 14.42 0.61 10.01
C ALA A 27 15.44 0.28 11.11
N GLU A 28 16.72 0.56 10.91
CA GLU A 28 17.79 0.06 11.79
C GLU A 28 17.56 0.36 13.29
N PRO A 29 17.25 1.60 13.72
CA PRO A 29 17.02 1.89 15.13
C PRO A 29 15.90 1.02 15.71
N MET A 30 14.80 0.87 14.97
CA MET A 30 13.64 0.10 15.42
C MET A 30 13.90 -1.41 15.42
N LEU A 31 14.67 -1.92 14.46
CA LEU A 31 15.07 -3.33 14.44
C LEU A 31 15.89 -3.69 15.69
N ARG A 32 16.76 -2.77 16.15
CA ARG A 32 17.54 -2.96 17.38
C ARG A 32 16.70 -2.79 18.65
N GLU A 33 15.96 -1.70 18.74
CA GLU A 33 15.26 -1.29 19.97
C GLU A 33 13.96 -2.06 20.21
N ARG A 34 13.18 -2.33 19.16
CA ARG A 34 11.84 -2.93 19.27
C ARG A 34 11.82 -4.41 18.94
N ALA A 35 12.60 -4.83 17.94
CA ALA A 35 12.68 -6.23 17.53
C ALA A 35 13.85 -6.99 18.18
N HIS A 36 14.74 -6.30 18.90
CA HIS A 36 15.94 -6.86 19.53
C HIS A 36 16.86 -7.62 18.56
N LEU A 37 16.87 -7.21 17.28
CA LEU A 37 17.70 -7.79 16.24
C LEU A 37 19.04 -7.05 16.19
N THR A 38 20.12 -7.75 16.51
CA THR A 38 21.46 -7.17 16.64
C THR A 38 22.26 -7.22 15.33
N ASP A 39 22.09 -8.27 14.52
CA ASP A 39 22.71 -8.43 13.19
C ASP A 39 21.83 -7.80 12.09
N VAL A 40 21.74 -6.47 12.11
CA VAL A 40 20.90 -5.70 11.18
C VAL A 40 21.32 -5.94 9.73
N ASP A 41 22.61 -6.08 9.44
CA ASP A 41 23.08 -6.33 8.07
C ASP A 41 22.60 -7.67 7.52
N ALA A 42 22.56 -8.73 8.33
CA ALA A 42 21.95 -9.99 7.93
C ALA A 42 20.45 -9.85 7.68
N ILE A 43 19.73 -9.09 8.50
CA ILE A 43 18.29 -8.82 8.30
C ILE A 43 18.06 -8.08 6.98
N ARG A 44 18.86 -7.05 6.68
CA ARG A 44 18.76 -6.29 5.42
C ARG A 44 18.94 -7.19 4.20
N ARG A 45 19.95 -8.07 4.21
CA ARG A 45 20.17 -9.06 3.12
C ARG A 45 18.97 -10.00 2.98
N GLN A 46 18.50 -10.57 4.09
CA GLN A 46 17.35 -11.48 4.06
C GLN A 46 16.07 -10.83 3.55
N VAL A 47 15.84 -9.54 3.86
CA VAL A 47 14.68 -8.80 3.32
C VAL A 47 14.84 -8.57 1.82
N MET A 48 16.02 -8.24 1.32
CA MET A 48 16.23 -8.10 -0.12
C MET A 48 16.09 -9.44 -0.87
N ASP A 49 16.57 -10.54 -0.29
CA ASP A 49 16.39 -11.88 -0.85
C ASP A 49 14.90 -12.28 -0.86
N GLU A 50 14.17 -12.01 0.22
CA GLU A 50 12.72 -12.24 0.29
C GLU A 50 11.97 -11.31 -0.68
N PHE A 51 12.44 -10.07 -0.88
CA PHE A 51 11.83 -9.15 -1.81
C PHE A 51 11.96 -9.63 -3.26
N ALA A 52 13.07 -10.26 -3.63
CA ALA A 52 13.21 -10.89 -4.94
C ALA A 52 12.18 -12.02 -5.15
N ILE A 53 11.86 -12.78 -4.10
CA ILE A 53 10.79 -13.79 -4.11
C ILE A 53 9.41 -13.13 -4.22
N VAL A 54 9.17 -12.05 -3.47
CA VAL A 54 7.91 -11.30 -3.55
C VAL A 54 7.67 -10.75 -4.96
N LEU A 55 8.70 -10.19 -5.62
CA LEU A 55 8.61 -9.68 -6.99
C LEU A 55 8.17 -10.75 -7.99
N THR A 56 8.63 -12.00 -7.82
CA THR A 56 8.25 -13.09 -8.71
C THR A 56 6.81 -13.58 -8.47
N GLN A 57 6.29 -13.34 -7.26
CA GLN A 57 4.94 -13.69 -6.84
C GLN A 57 3.90 -12.60 -7.15
N MET A 58 4.34 -11.36 -7.44
CA MET A 58 3.44 -10.23 -7.64
C MET A 58 2.50 -10.48 -8.83
N PRO A 59 1.16 -10.50 -8.62
CA PRO A 59 0.23 -10.55 -9.72
C PRO A 59 0.22 -9.24 -10.48
N TYR A 60 -0.14 -9.31 -11.76
CA TYR A 60 -0.32 -8.12 -12.56
C TYR A 60 -1.65 -7.43 -12.24
N VAL A 61 -1.59 -6.21 -11.69
CA VAL A 61 -2.76 -5.40 -11.29
C VAL A 61 -3.06 -4.25 -12.26
N GLY A 62 -2.98 -4.50 -13.57
CA GLY A 62 -3.36 -3.53 -14.60
C GLY A 62 -2.27 -2.54 -15.03
N GLY A 63 -1.11 -2.52 -14.36
CA GLY A 63 0.06 -1.72 -14.77
C GLY A 63 -0.26 -0.24 -14.95
N ALA A 64 0.20 0.37 -16.04
CA ALA A 64 -0.05 1.78 -16.33
C ALA A 64 -1.55 2.13 -16.51
N ALA A 65 -2.40 1.16 -16.82
CA ALA A 65 -3.84 1.36 -16.94
C ALA A 65 -4.57 1.30 -15.58
N GLY A 66 -3.93 0.72 -14.55
CA GLY A 66 -4.49 0.54 -13.22
C GLY A 66 -3.98 1.62 -12.24
N ARG A 67 -4.88 2.45 -11.69
CA ARG A 67 -4.52 3.50 -10.73
C ARG A 67 -3.83 2.98 -9.46
N MET A 68 -4.09 1.72 -9.11
CA MET A 68 -3.56 1.09 -7.89
C MET A 68 -2.19 0.46 -8.10
N SER A 69 -1.67 0.40 -9.33
CA SER A 69 -0.40 -0.27 -9.63
C SER A 69 0.78 0.36 -8.91
N ASP A 70 0.88 1.69 -8.90
CA ASP A 70 1.96 2.40 -8.19
C ASP A 70 1.90 2.12 -6.68
N PHE A 71 0.72 2.25 -6.08
CA PHE A 71 0.52 1.94 -4.66
C PHE A 71 0.83 0.48 -4.34
N PHE A 72 0.42 -0.46 -5.22
CA PHE A 72 0.72 -1.88 -5.11
C PHE A 72 2.21 -2.17 -5.17
N MET A 73 2.93 -1.60 -6.13
CA MET A 73 4.39 -1.73 -6.23
C MET A 73 5.09 -1.19 -4.98
N ARG A 74 4.69 0.00 -4.52
CA ARG A 74 5.30 0.64 -3.35
C ARG A 74 5.10 -0.19 -2.11
N LEU A 75 3.90 -0.69 -1.83
CA LEU A 75 3.62 -1.34 -0.53
C LEU A 75 3.88 -2.84 -0.49
N THR A 76 3.92 -3.54 -1.63
CA THR A 76 4.11 -5.00 -1.61
C THR A 76 5.47 -5.41 -1.02
N GLY A 77 6.47 -4.52 -1.05
CA GLY A 77 7.75 -4.73 -0.36
C GLY A 77 7.64 -4.90 1.17
N PHE A 78 6.61 -4.37 1.82
CA PHE A 78 6.37 -4.61 3.24
C PHE A 78 6.04 -6.08 3.53
N MET A 79 5.48 -6.84 2.57
CA MET A 79 5.32 -8.29 2.72
C MET A 79 6.67 -8.98 2.98
N ALA A 80 7.74 -8.54 2.28
CA ALA A 80 9.07 -9.11 2.47
C ALA A 80 9.64 -8.80 3.86
N ILE A 81 9.49 -7.55 4.34
CA ILE A 81 9.89 -7.14 5.69
C ILE A 81 9.14 -7.99 6.72
N SER A 82 7.82 -8.03 6.64
CA SER A 82 6.97 -8.82 7.53
C SER A 82 7.36 -10.30 7.57
N ARG A 83 7.55 -10.95 6.42
CA ARG A 83 7.94 -12.36 6.34
C ARG A 83 9.28 -12.63 7.04
N VAL A 84 10.29 -11.79 6.80
CA VAL A 84 11.60 -11.93 7.47
C VAL A 84 11.48 -11.72 8.97
N LEU A 85 10.85 -10.64 9.41
CA LEU A 85 10.72 -10.35 10.84
C LEU A 85 9.93 -11.45 11.58
N ARG A 86 8.91 -12.05 10.94
CA ARG A 86 8.23 -13.24 11.48
C ARG A 86 9.15 -14.45 11.63
N ARG A 87 10.05 -14.71 10.67
CA ARG A 87 11.05 -15.79 10.80
C ARG A 87 11.99 -15.56 11.98
N HIS A 88 12.24 -14.31 12.33
CA HIS A 88 12.97 -13.90 13.54
C HIS A 88 12.10 -13.81 14.80
N ARG A 89 10.87 -14.32 14.76
CA ARG A 89 9.92 -14.36 15.88
C ARG A 89 9.52 -12.98 16.41
N VAL A 90 9.65 -11.94 15.60
CA VAL A 90 9.11 -10.62 15.95
C VAL A 90 7.58 -10.69 15.95
N PRO A 91 6.88 -10.27 17.03
CA PRO A 91 5.42 -10.29 17.07
C PRO A 91 4.80 -9.42 15.98
N VAL A 92 3.70 -9.88 15.37
CA VAL A 92 3.01 -9.17 14.27
C VAL A 92 2.62 -7.71 14.62
N PRO A 93 2.16 -7.39 15.84
CA PRO A 93 1.91 -5.99 16.22
C PRO A 93 3.18 -5.12 16.19
N VAL A 94 4.31 -5.67 16.66
CA VAL A 94 5.61 -4.97 16.64
C VAL A 94 6.09 -4.77 15.20
N ILE A 95 5.89 -5.76 14.33
CA ILE A 95 6.15 -5.62 12.90
C ILE A 95 5.34 -4.45 12.33
N GLY A 96 4.04 -4.37 12.61
CA GLY A 96 3.19 -3.29 12.12
C GLY A 96 3.62 -1.90 12.61
N GLU A 97 4.07 -1.79 13.86
CA GLU A 97 4.65 -0.55 14.38
C GLU A 97 5.92 -0.14 13.63
N ILE A 98 6.83 -1.09 13.37
CA ILE A 98 8.06 -0.87 12.59
C ILE A 98 7.70 -0.40 11.18
N GLU A 99 6.85 -1.15 10.48
CA GLU A 99 6.45 -0.85 9.10
C GLU A 99 5.80 0.53 8.96
N ARG A 100 4.91 0.89 9.89
CA ARG A 100 4.25 2.19 9.91
C ARG A 100 5.24 3.34 10.11
N GLN A 101 6.15 3.20 11.07
CA GLN A 101 7.14 4.25 11.37
C GLN A 101 8.16 4.41 10.24
N ILE A 102 8.67 3.32 9.67
CA ILE A 102 9.63 3.41 8.55
C ILE A 102 8.97 3.94 7.28
N TYR A 103 7.69 3.60 7.05
CA TYR A 103 6.97 4.14 5.90
C TYR A 103 6.73 5.63 6.06
N LYS A 104 6.29 6.07 7.24
CA LYS A 104 6.14 7.50 7.55
C LYS A 104 7.47 8.23 7.42
N ALA A 105 8.56 7.69 7.97
CA ALA A 105 9.88 8.28 7.86
C ALA A 105 10.33 8.40 6.39
N GLN A 106 10.09 7.36 5.58
CA GLN A 106 10.38 7.40 4.15
C GLN A 106 9.56 8.47 3.44
N LEU A 107 8.25 8.54 3.68
CA LEU A 107 7.39 9.56 3.08
C LEU A 107 7.84 10.98 3.43
N LEU A 108 8.26 11.21 4.67
CA LEU A 108 8.76 12.52 5.14
C LEU A 108 10.13 12.91 4.58
N THR A 109 10.80 12.05 3.82
CA THR A 109 12.00 12.45 3.05
C THR A 109 11.65 13.32 1.84
N GLU A 110 10.40 13.26 1.36
CA GLU A 110 9.88 14.16 0.33
C GLU A 110 9.53 15.53 0.93
N PRO A 111 9.88 16.65 0.27
CA PRO A 111 9.59 17.99 0.75
C PRO A 111 8.10 18.19 1.06
N GLU A 112 7.80 18.98 2.11
CA GLU A 112 6.41 19.22 2.52
C GLU A 112 5.56 19.82 1.39
N ALA A 113 6.10 20.80 0.66
CA ALA A 113 5.39 21.43 -0.45
C ALA A 113 4.97 20.41 -1.52
N ASP A 114 5.87 19.49 -1.90
CA ASP A 114 5.61 18.47 -2.91
C ASP A 114 4.55 17.46 -2.42
N ARG A 115 4.67 17.03 -1.15
CA ARG A 115 3.68 16.13 -0.54
C ARG A 115 2.29 16.74 -0.47
N LEU A 116 2.17 18.00 -0.07
CA LEU A 116 0.90 18.70 0.01
C LEU A 116 0.31 18.97 -1.38
N ALA A 117 1.13 19.36 -2.35
CA ALA A 117 0.69 19.51 -3.74
C ALA A 117 0.14 18.19 -4.32
N ALA A 118 0.79 17.06 -4.02
CA ALA A 118 0.26 15.74 -4.40
C ALA A 118 -1.07 15.40 -3.71
N GLY A 119 -1.25 15.84 -2.46
CA GLY A 119 -2.51 15.71 -1.74
C GLY A 119 -3.63 16.56 -2.35
N ASP A 120 -3.34 17.83 -2.64
CA ASP A 120 -4.29 18.74 -3.30
C ASP A 120 -4.71 18.22 -4.67
N GLN A 121 -3.75 17.69 -5.45
CA GLN A 121 -4.04 17.04 -6.72
C GLN A 121 -4.94 15.80 -6.54
N PHE A 122 -4.69 14.96 -5.53
CA PHE A 122 -5.55 13.81 -5.25
C PHE A 122 -6.97 14.23 -4.86
N MET A 123 -7.12 15.33 -4.13
CA MET A 123 -8.43 15.85 -3.69
C MET A 123 -9.14 16.69 -4.75
N SER A 124 -8.52 16.97 -5.91
CA SER A 124 -9.07 17.87 -6.92
C SER A 124 -10.31 17.32 -7.63
N ALA A 125 -11.14 18.23 -8.17
CA ALA A 125 -12.33 17.85 -8.93
C ALA A 125 -11.97 17.03 -10.17
N GLU A 126 -10.87 17.38 -10.85
CA GLU A 126 -10.36 16.67 -12.03
C GLU A 126 -9.99 15.23 -11.65
N ASN A 127 -9.28 15.03 -10.55
CA ASN A 127 -8.95 13.69 -10.10
C ASN A 127 -10.19 12.89 -9.70
N GLN A 128 -11.20 13.52 -9.08
CA GLN A 128 -12.46 12.85 -8.76
C GLN A 128 -13.23 12.42 -10.02
N ILE A 129 -13.17 13.16 -11.13
CA ILE A 129 -13.72 12.72 -12.42
C ILE A 129 -13.01 11.45 -12.89
N LEU A 130 -11.68 11.46 -12.90
CA LEU A 130 -10.87 10.30 -13.28
C LEU A 130 -11.16 9.08 -12.39
N LEU A 131 -11.31 9.29 -11.08
CA LEU A 131 -11.65 8.22 -10.13
C LEU A 131 -13.02 7.60 -10.43
N ARG A 132 -14.03 8.39 -10.82
CA ARG A 132 -15.35 7.87 -11.23
C ARG A 132 -15.23 7.03 -12.51
N GLU A 133 -14.51 7.52 -13.51
CA GLU A 133 -14.30 6.80 -14.77
C GLU A 133 -13.56 5.47 -14.54
N GLN A 134 -12.50 5.50 -13.74
CA GLN A 134 -11.73 4.31 -13.40
C GLN A 134 -12.53 3.31 -12.56
N ALA A 135 -13.38 3.79 -11.63
CA ALA A 135 -14.29 2.94 -10.87
C ALA A 135 -15.30 2.24 -11.79
N ALA A 136 -15.95 3.00 -12.69
CA ALA A 136 -16.88 2.46 -13.68
C ALA A 136 -16.20 1.44 -14.61
N LYS A 137 -14.95 1.67 -15.01
CA LYS A 137 -14.18 0.71 -15.81
C LYS A 137 -13.86 -0.56 -15.01
N SER A 138 -13.45 -0.44 -13.74
CA SER A 138 -13.00 -1.56 -12.91
C SER A 138 -14.05 -2.66 -12.71
N VAL A 139 -15.34 -2.29 -12.75
CA VAL A 139 -16.46 -3.23 -12.57
C VAL A 139 -16.89 -3.92 -13.87
N THR A 140 -16.38 -3.51 -15.04
CA THR A 140 -16.75 -4.13 -16.31
C THR A 140 -16.22 -5.55 -16.42
N GLU A 141 -16.98 -6.44 -17.06
CA GLU A 141 -16.56 -7.83 -17.27
C GLU A 141 -15.27 -7.92 -18.10
N SER A 142 -15.10 -7.06 -19.11
CA SER A 142 -13.89 -7.02 -19.92
C SER A 142 -12.66 -6.64 -19.11
N HIS A 143 -12.74 -5.60 -18.26
CA HIS A 143 -11.62 -5.18 -17.41
C HIS A 143 -11.26 -6.26 -16.39
N GLN A 144 -12.26 -6.90 -15.77
CA GLN A 144 -12.01 -7.98 -14.80
C GLN A 144 -11.46 -9.25 -15.46
N ALA A 145 -11.86 -9.55 -16.70
CA ALA A 145 -11.30 -10.67 -17.46
C ALA A 145 -9.85 -10.39 -17.90
N GLU A 146 -9.54 -9.15 -18.28
CA GLU A 146 -8.20 -8.73 -18.68
C GLU A 146 -7.24 -8.63 -17.48
N PHE A 147 -7.72 -8.09 -16.35
CA PHE A 147 -6.94 -7.90 -15.12
C PHE A 147 -7.60 -8.55 -13.90
N PRO A 148 -7.66 -9.89 -13.84
CA PRO A 148 -8.38 -10.61 -12.78
C PRO A 148 -7.82 -10.37 -11.38
N GLU A 149 -6.59 -9.86 -11.29
CA GLU A 149 -5.89 -9.59 -10.05
C GLU A 149 -5.99 -8.13 -9.60
N ASP A 150 -6.51 -7.25 -10.45
CA ASP A 150 -6.65 -5.82 -10.18
C ASP A 150 -7.72 -5.54 -9.11
N PHE A 151 -7.78 -4.28 -8.71
CA PHE A 151 -8.71 -3.73 -7.74
C PHE A 151 -10.04 -3.43 -8.41
N VAL A 152 -11.12 -3.76 -7.71
CA VAL A 152 -12.49 -3.39 -8.11
C VAL A 152 -13.05 -2.49 -7.04
N TYR A 153 -13.61 -1.35 -7.44
CA TYR A 153 -14.07 -0.34 -6.48
C TYR A 153 -15.17 0.54 -7.06
N ASP A 154 -15.99 1.10 -6.17
CA ASP A 154 -16.95 2.15 -6.50
C ASP A 154 -16.45 3.51 -5.99
N PHE A 155 -16.78 4.57 -6.73
CA PHE A 155 -16.73 5.92 -6.20
C PHE A 155 -17.94 6.18 -5.31
N VAL A 156 -17.75 6.93 -4.22
CA VAL A 156 -18.80 7.27 -3.26
C VAL A 156 -18.93 8.78 -3.19
N GLU A 157 -20.09 9.29 -3.59
CA GLU A 157 -20.48 10.68 -3.33
C GLU A 157 -20.85 10.87 -1.86
N PRO A 158 -20.51 12.01 -1.23
CA PRO A 158 -21.00 12.33 0.09
C PRO A 158 -22.50 12.60 0.08
N GLY A 159 -23.19 12.08 1.09
CA GLY A 159 -24.57 12.45 1.38
C GLY A 159 -24.66 13.79 2.14
N PRO A 160 -25.87 14.36 2.30
CA PRO A 160 -26.05 15.66 2.95
C PRO A 160 -25.56 15.76 4.40
N ALA A 161 -25.42 14.62 5.09
CA ALA A 161 -24.97 14.54 6.48
C ALA A 161 -23.51 14.07 6.62
N ASP A 162 -22.85 13.77 5.51
CA ASP A 162 -21.47 13.30 5.51
C ASP A 162 -20.50 14.48 5.60
N SER A 163 -19.43 14.32 6.38
CA SER A 163 -18.35 15.32 6.55
C SER A 163 -17.15 15.08 5.63
N PHE A 164 -17.13 13.96 4.90
CA PHE A 164 -16.09 13.66 3.92
C PHE A 164 -16.41 14.29 2.56
N GLU A 165 -15.38 14.49 1.72
CA GLU A 165 -15.53 15.12 0.40
C GLU A 165 -15.84 14.12 -0.71
N PHE A 166 -15.25 12.93 -0.64
CA PHE A 166 -15.61 11.77 -1.45
C PHE A 166 -15.11 10.48 -0.79
N GLY A 167 -15.55 9.34 -1.30
CA GLY A 167 -15.08 8.04 -0.83
C GLY A 167 -14.80 7.05 -1.95
N ILE A 168 -14.16 5.95 -1.57
CA ILE A 168 -13.93 4.80 -2.44
C ILE A 168 -14.27 3.52 -1.67
N ASN A 169 -15.15 2.71 -2.23
CA ASN A 169 -15.48 1.39 -1.68
C ASN A 169 -14.72 0.31 -2.48
N TYR A 170 -13.65 -0.25 -1.93
CA TYR A 170 -12.92 -1.35 -2.58
C TYR A 170 -13.61 -2.69 -2.33
N LYS A 171 -14.08 -3.33 -3.39
CA LYS A 171 -14.76 -4.65 -3.39
C LYS A 171 -13.83 -5.81 -3.74
N ALA A 172 -12.74 -5.54 -4.45
CA ALA A 172 -11.64 -6.49 -4.66
C ALA A 172 -10.30 -5.78 -4.55
N CYS A 173 -9.27 -6.48 -4.07
CA CYS A 173 -7.98 -5.89 -3.74
C CYS A 173 -6.82 -6.80 -4.13
N GLY A 174 -5.86 -6.29 -4.90
CA GLY A 174 -4.67 -7.02 -5.32
C GLY A 174 -3.83 -7.53 -4.14
N PHE A 175 -3.75 -6.76 -3.04
CA PHE A 175 -3.07 -7.22 -1.82
C PHE A 175 -3.79 -8.39 -1.15
N CYS A 176 -5.13 -8.38 -1.10
CA CYS A 176 -5.91 -9.49 -0.53
C CYS A 176 -5.72 -10.76 -1.34
N LYS A 177 -5.71 -10.66 -2.69
CA LYS A 177 -5.47 -11.79 -3.60
C LYS A 177 -4.05 -12.34 -3.45
N PHE A 178 -3.04 -11.44 -3.45
CA PHE A 178 -1.65 -11.81 -3.21
C PHE A 178 -1.47 -12.51 -1.86
N ALA A 179 -1.89 -11.87 -0.77
CA ALA A 179 -1.74 -12.42 0.57
C ALA A 179 -2.49 -13.75 0.74
N GLY A 180 -3.66 -13.88 0.12
CA GLY A 180 -4.44 -15.11 0.12
C GLY A 180 -3.74 -16.29 -0.54
N ARG A 181 -2.99 -16.05 -1.63
CA ARG A 181 -2.21 -17.09 -2.33
C ARG A 181 -0.93 -17.50 -1.61
N HIS A 182 -0.32 -16.58 -0.88
CA HIS A 182 1.02 -16.76 -0.32
C HIS A 182 1.07 -16.90 1.22
N GLY A 183 -0.10 -16.99 1.87
CA GLY A 183 -0.18 -17.23 3.32
C GLY A 183 0.10 -16.01 4.17
N ASP A 184 -0.05 -14.80 3.61
CA ASP A 184 0.28 -13.53 4.27
C ASP A 184 -0.95 -12.82 4.87
N LYS A 185 -2.08 -13.53 5.02
CA LYS A 185 -3.33 -12.93 5.53
C LYS A 185 -3.16 -12.31 6.92
N ASP A 186 -2.30 -12.88 7.77
CA ASP A 186 -2.08 -12.41 9.14
C ASP A 186 -1.30 -11.08 9.20
N ILE A 187 -0.49 -10.77 8.18
CA ILE A 187 0.32 -9.54 8.13
C ILE A 187 -0.34 -8.45 7.27
N LEU A 188 -1.27 -8.83 6.40
CA LEU A 188 -2.00 -7.90 5.54
C LEU A 188 -2.65 -6.72 6.28
N PRO A 189 -3.23 -6.86 7.49
CA PRO A 189 -3.76 -5.72 8.24
C PRO A 189 -2.74 -4.62 8.51
N ASN A 190 -1.47 -4.97 8.75
CA ASN A 190 -0.41 -3.97 8.95
C ASN A 190 -0.20 -3.13 7.68
N ILE A 191 -0.17 -3.79 6.51
CA ILE A 191 -0.01 -3.14 5.21
C ILE A 191 -1.23 -2.29 4.88
N CYS A 192 -2.44 -2.77 5.18
CA CYS A 192 -3.65 -1.97 5.04
C CYS A 192 -3.58 -0.70 5.89
N GLY A 193 -3.02 -0.76 7.11
CA GLY A 193 -2.88 0.39 8.00
C GLY A 193 -1.86 1.46 7.55
N LEU A 194 -0.99 1.15 6.59
CA LEU A 194 0.00 2.11 6.06
C LEU A 194 -0.63 3.28 5.31
N ASP A 195 -1.86 3.12 4.82
CA ASP A 195 -2.56 4.16 4.08
C ASP A 195 -2.85 5.42 4.92
N PHE A 196 -3.13 5.28 6.22
CA PHE A 196 -3.37 6.41 7.09
C PHE A 196 -2.19 7.39 7.09
N ASP A 197 -0.96 6.89 7.29
CA ASP A 197 0.24 7.73 7.21
C ASP A 197 0.53 8.17 5.76
N ALA A 198 0.19 7.36 4.75
CA ALA A 198 0.32 7.73 3.34
C ALA A 198 -0.52 8.97 2.98
N TYR A 199 -1.75 9.04 3.47
CA TYR A 199 -2.66 10.16 3.21
C TYR A 199 -2.40 11.34 4.14
N ALA A 200 -2.16 11.09 5.44
CA ALA A 200 -1.91 12.15 6.40
C ALA A 200 -0.66 12.98 6.07
N THR A 201 0.41 12.32 5.60
CA THR A 201 1.62 13.02 5.15
C THR A 201 1.39 13.90 3.90
N ARG A 202 0.25 13.74 3.22
CA ARG A 202 -0.16 14.57 2.08
C ARG A 202 -1.27 15.57 2.43
N GLY A 203 -1.56 15.78 3.73
CA GLY A 203 -2.62 16.70 4.14
C GLY A 203 -4.04 16.15 3.94
N ILE A 204 -4.20 14.83 3.83
CA ILE A 204 -5.49 14.17 3.65
C ILE A 204 -5.85 13.38 4.90
N HIS A 205 -7.07 13.60 5.40
CA HIS A 205 -7.68 12.80 6.45
C HIS A 205 -8.39 11.62 5.79
N LEU A 206 -7.95 10.41 6.15
CA LEU A 206 -8.58 9.16 5.73
C LEU A 206 -9.35 8.58 6.93
N GLU A 207 -10.65 8.36 6.74
CA GLU A 207 -11.44 7.50 7.61
C GLU A 207 -11.72 6.16 6.92
N ARG A 208 -11.55 5.07 7.68
CA ARG A 208 -11.86 3.71 7.23
C ARG A 208 -12.09 2.81 8.43
N THR A 209 -13.25 2.16 8.47
CA THR A 209 -13.66 1.26 9.57
C THR A 209 -13.83 -0.19 9.12
N GLN A 210 -13.95 -0.43 7.81
CA GLN A 210 -14.12 -1.73 7.19
C GLN A 210 -12.95 -2.01 6.27
N THR A 211 -12.47 -3.26 6.26
CA THR A 211 -11.44 -3.71 5.31
C THR A 211 -11.77 -5.12 4.81
N LEU A 212 -11.46 -5.38 3.54
CA LEU A 212 -11.48 -6.73 2.96
C LEU A 212 -10.54 -7.67 3.74
N ALA A 213 -9.38 -7.17 4.19
CA ALA A 213 -8.43 -7.92 5.01
C ALA A 213 -9.03 -8.36 6.36
N GLY A 214 -9.91 -7.54 6.94
CA GLY A 214 -10.68 -7.85 8.15
C GLY A 214 -11.97 -8.64 7.92
N GLY A 215 -12.22 -9.11 6.69
CA GLY A 215 -13.39 -9.92 6.35
C GLY A 215 -14.69 -9.13 6.08
N ALA A 216 -14.62 -7.80 5.95
CA ALA A 216 -15.77 -7.02 5.52
C ALA A 216 -16.07 -7.23 4.03
N SER A 217 -17.27 -6.84 3.58
CA SER A 217 -17.66 -6.92 2.16
C SER A 217 -16.91 -5.94 1.26
N HIS A 218 -16.37 -4.86 1.83
CA HIS A 218 -15.55 -3.87 1.13
C HIS A 218 -14.68 -3.09 2.13
N CYS A 219 -13.64 -2.42 1.61
CA CYS A 219 -12.98 -1.35 2.36
C CYS A 219 -13.70 -0.03 2.12
N ASN A 220 -14.04 0.73 3.17
CA ASN A 220 -14.85 1.95 3.08
C ASN A 220 -14.03 3.24 3.26
N PHE A 221 -13.17 3.57 2.30
CA PHE A 221 -12.33 4.76 2.39
C PHE A 221 -13.18 6.04 2.27
N ARG A 222 -12.98 6.99 3.17
CA ARG A 222 -13.59 8.33 3.14
C ARG A 222 -12.49 9.38 3.27
N PHE A 223 -12.46 10.32 2.33
CA PHE A 223 -11.38 11.30 2.20
C PHE A 223 -11.90 12.70 2.48
N SER A 224 -11.13 13.46 3.26
CA SER A 224 -11.32 14.90 3.48
C SER A 224 -9.96 15.57 3.61
N ARG A 225 -9.86 16.88 3.43
CA ARG A 225 -8.62 17.61 3.74
C ARG A 225 -8.38 17.65 5.25
N LEU A 226 -7.14 17.47 5.67
CA LEU A 226 -6.73 17.80 7.04
C LEU A 226 -6.77 19.33 7.16
N HIS A 227 -7.71 19.86 7.94
CA HIS A 227 -7.70 21.27 8.29
C HIS A 227 -6.45 21.54 9.12
N ARG A 228 -5.58 22.43 8.63
CA ARG A 228 -4.49 22.98 9.42
C ARG A 228 -5.13 23.96 10.40
N GLU A 229 -4.92 23.75 11.70
CA GLU A 229 -5.10 24.85 12.64
C GLU A 229 -4.02 25.88 12.30
N ASP A 230 -4.44 27.10 11.94
CA ASP A 230 -3.56 28.24 11.66
C ASP A 230 -2.80 28.70 12.91
#